data_AF-Q5C2T3-F1
#
_entry.id   AF-Q5C2T3-F1
#
_cell.length_a   1.000
_cell.length_b   1.000
_cell.length_c   1.000
_cell.angle_alpha   90.00
_cell.angle_beta   90.00
_cell.angle_gamma   90.00
#
_symmetry.space_group_name_H-M   'P 1'
#
loop_
_entity.id
_entity.type
_entity.pdbx_description
1 polymer ?
#
loop_
_entity_poly.entity_id
_entity_poly.type
_entity_poly.pdbx_seq_one_letter_code
_entity_poly.pdbx_strand_id
1 'polypeptide(L)'
;DLKRRLELHRRRGRLWARLRRTKEEARRWTRLVEMCVADGAAIEIMDLQPIYPALASLTGSRTQFLIKEKKVIFGRSSFVYQPDIDLSMEGGSARISRCHGQIRLSKDGIFWLGNFSSHTVYVDGNPILTDEEVELKDLATILIDHITLRFDVNHDYVDWLCSNDNTTTNITSCSSSGSSSSYTNNDKSHKDDHHKDNKEDISNGIKLVDSESEVKTSQLS
;
A
#
# COMPACT_ATOMS: atom_id res chain seq x y z
N ASP A 1 13.67 33.02 -34.00
CA ASP A 1 14.53 33.16 -32.81
C ASP A 1 13.76 33.19 -31.48
N LEU A 2 12.76 34.07 -31.31
CA LEU A 2 11.99 34.22 -30.05
C LEU A 2 11.30 32.94 -29.52
N LYS A 3 10.67 32.15 -30.39
CA LYS A 3 10.01 30.89 -30.01
C LYS A 3 10.99 29.87 -29.39
N ARG A 4 12.21 29.78 -29.93
CA ARG A 4 13.27 28.90 -29.42
C ARG A 4 13.76 29.35 -28.04
N ARG A 5 13.88 30.66 -27.82
CA ARG A 5 14.25 31.26 -26.52
C ARG A 5 13.18 31.01 -25.45
N LEU A 6 11.90 31.13 -25.81
CA LEU A 6 10.79 30.84 -24.90
C LEU A 6 10.73 29.36 -24.50
N GLU A 7 10.98 28.45 -25.45
CA GLU A 7 10.99 27.01 -25.14
C GLU A 7 12.16 26.62 -24.22
N LEU A 8 13.35 27.21 -24.42
CA LEU A 8 14.46 27.03 -23.49
C LEU A 8 14.14 27.54 -22.09
N HIS A 9 13.43 28.66 -21.98
CA HIS A 9 12.99 29.20 -20.69
C HIS A 9 12.01 28.26 -19.99
N ARG A 10 11.01 27.72 -20.70
CA ARG A 10 10.08 26.71 -20.18
C ARG A 10 10.79 25.42 -19.77
N ARG A 11 11.74 24.94 -20.59
CA ARG A 11 12.56 23.75 -20.28
C ARG A 11 13.41 23.95 -19.02
N ARG A 12 14.01 25.13 -18.84
CA ARG A 12 14.70 25.50 -17.60
C ARG A 12 13.74 25.49 -16.41
N GLY A 13 12.54 26.07 -16.53
CA GLY A 13 11.52 26.03 -15.48
C GLY A 13 11.16 24.61 -15.04
N ARG A 14 10.95 23.70 -16.00
CA ARG A 14 10.67 22.27 -15.73
C ARG A 14 11.84 21.58 -15.02
N LEU A 15 13.09 21.86 -15.45
CA LEU A 15 14.29 21.31 -14.84
C LEU A 15 14.47 21.79 -13.40
N TRP A 16 14.30 23.10 -13.14
CA TRP A 16 14.38 23.67 -11.81
C TRP A 16 13.28 23.17 -10.87
N ALA A 17 12.09 22.88 -11.39
CA ALA A 17 11.02 22.23 -10.63
C ALA A 17 11.37 20.77 -10.28
N ARG A 18 12.03 20.02 -11.17
CA ARG A 18 12.55 18.68 -10.86
C ARG A 18 13.67 18.73 -9.84
N LEU A 19 14.65 19.61 -10.01
CA LEU A 19 15.78 19.75 -9.09
C LEU A 19 15.33 20.12 -7.68
N ARG A 20 14.33 21.03 -7.56
CA ARG A 20 13.72 21.35 -6.27
C ARG A 20 13.02 20.14 -5.64
N ARG A 21 12.29 19.35 -6.44
CA ARG A 21 11.68 18.10 -5.97
C ARG A 21 12.72 17.11 -5.47
N THR A 22 13.74 16.80 -6.27
CA THR A 22 14.82 15.88 -5.88
C THR A 22 15.59 16.38 -4.65
N LYS A 23 15.84 17.69 -4.54
CA LYS A 23 16.49 18.28 -3.37
C LYS A 23 15.61 18.15 -2.11
N GLU A 24 14.31 18.35 -2.25
CA GLU A 24 13.35 18.21 -1.15
C GLU A 24 13.19 16.73 -0.75
N GLU A 25 13.14 15.81 -1.71
CA GLU A 25 13.17 14.37 -1.48
C GLU A 25 14.44 13.97 -0.74
N ALA A 26 15.62 14.40 -1.18
CA ALA A 26 16.88 14.15 -0.49
C ALA A 26 16.84 14.70 0.95
N ARG A 27 16.29 15.90 1.16
CA ARG A 27 16.13 16.49 2.49
C ARG A 27 15.18 15.67 3.38
N ARG A 28 14.12 15.11 2.81
CA ARG A 28 13.17 14.23 3.51
C ARG A 28 13.82 12.90 3.89
N TRP A 29 14.56 12.27 2.98
CA TRP A 29 15.35 11.06 3.28
C TRP A 29 16.36 11.32 4.40
N THR A 30 17.11 12.43 4.32
CA THR A 30 18.05 12.82 5.37
C THR A 30 17.34 13.02 6.71
N ARG A 31 16.19 13.69 6.74
CA ARG A 31 15.44 13.93 7.98
C ARG A 31 14.90 12.65 8.61
N LEU A 32 14.36 11.73 7.81
CA LEU A 32 13.89 10.43 8.30
C LEU A 32 15.05 9.64 8.91
N VAL A 33 16.21 9.62 8.25
CA VAL A 33 17.43 8.99 8.79
C VAL A 33 17.93 9.68 10.05
N GLU A 34 17.93 11.01 10.10
CA GLU A 34 18.35 11.79 11.29
C GLU A 34 17.40 11.56 12.48
N MET A 35 16.09 11.47 12.26
CA MET A 35 15.11 11.14 13.32
C MET A 35 15.32 9.72 13.88
N CYS A 36 15.62 8.73 13.03
CA CYS A 36 16.01 7.38 13.48
C CYS A 36 17.24 7.39 14.40
N VAL A 37 18.20 8.30 14.17
CA VAL A 37 19.48 8.31 14.87
C VAL A 37 19.44 9.17 16.14
N ALA A 38 18.66 10.26 16.14
CA ALA A 38 18.63 11.24 17.23
C ALA A 38 17.86 10.79 18.47
N ASP A 39 16.72 10.11 18.29
CA ASP A 39 15.82 9.81 19.41
C ASP A 39 16.01 8.40 19.98
N GLY A 40 16.84 7.54 19.38
CA GLY A 40 17.00 6.12 19.76
C GLY A 40 15.72 5.28 19.61
N ALA A 41 14.57 5.92 19.46
CA ALA A 41 13.38 5.40 18.87
C ALA A 41 13.71 5.13 17.40
N ALA A 42 13.71 3.85 17.03
CA ALA A 42 13.40 3.52 15.65
C ALA A 42 12.20 4.39 15.25
N ILE A 43 12.25 5.05 14.08
CA ILE A 43 11.00 5.34 13.39
C ILE A 43 10.21 4.06 13.55
N GLU A 44 9.01 4.13 14.15
CA GLU A 44 8.07 3.04 14.07
C GLU A 44 7.77 2.90 12.57
N ILE A 45 8.67 2.22 11.88
CA ILE A 45 8.45 1.61 10.59
C ILE A 45 7.43 0.55 10.97
N MET A 46 6.16 0.96 11.06
CA MET A 46 5.03 0.08 11.26
C MET A 46 4.87 -0.74 9.98
N ASP A 47 5.84 -1.63 9.75
CA ASP A 47 5.73 -2.93 9.12
C ASP A 47 7.14 -3.52 9.00
N LEU A 48 7.52 -4.33 9.99
CA LEU A 48 8.21 -5.55 9.62
C LEU A 48 7.23 -6.35 8.74
N GLN A 49 7.35 -6.12 7.43
CA GLN A 49 6.69 -6.81 6.31
C GLN A 49 5.90 -8.08 6.69
N PRO A 50 4.55 -8.06 6.57
CA PRO A 50 3.78 -9.28 6.44
C PRO A 50 3.16 -9.39 5.04
N ILE A 51 3.68 -10.34 4.25
CA ILE A 51 2.97 -11.29 3.35
C ILE A 51 2.09 -10.75 2.19
N TYR A 52 1.73 -9.45 2.13
CA TYR A 52 1.03 -8.86 0.98
C TYR A 52 1.67 -7.54 0.58
N PRO A 53 2.07 -7.36 -0.69
CA PRO A 53 2.61 -6.09 -1.14
C PRO A 53 1.53 -5.00 -1.09
N ALA A 54 1.89 -3.81 -0.60
CA ALA A 54 1.01 -2.65 -0.66
C ALA A 54 0.75 -2.25 -2.13
N LEU A 55 -0.46 -1.81 -2.43
CA LEU A 55 -0.87 -1.31 -3.74
C LEU A 55 -0.22 0.04 -4.05
N ALA A 56 -0.10 0.87 -3.02
CA ALA A 56 0.52 2.18 -3.10
C ALA A 56 0.98 2.64 -1.70
N SER A 57 1.64 3.79 -1.64
CA SER A 57 1.98 4.45 -0.37
C SER A 57 1.76 5.95 -0.44
N LEU A 58 1.47 6.56 0.72
CA LEU A 58 1.51 8.00 0.94
C LEU A 58 2.66 8.33 1.87
N THR A 59 3.66 9.02 1.35
CA THR A 59 4.85 9.41 2.12
C THR A 59 4.77 10.89 2.49
N GLY A 60 4.64 11.18 3.78
CA GLY A 60 4.64 12.53 4.34
C GLY A 60 5.99 12.96 4.89
N SER A 61 5.99 13.93 5.81
CA SER A 61 7.21 14.41 6.46
C SER A 61 7.59 13.60 7.69
N ARG A 62 6.62 12.94 8.33
CA ARG A 62 6.81 12.19 9.57
C ARG A 62 6.46 10.72 9.42
N THR A 63 5.54 10.40 8.51
CA THR A 63 5.01 9.05 8.36
C THR A 63 4.96 8.60 6.90
N GLN A 64 4.93 7.28 6.73
CA GLN A 64 4.60 6.63 5.47
C GLN A 64 3.39 5.73 5.73
N PHE A 65 2.32 5.94 4.96
CA PHE A 65 1.10 5.14 5.05
C PHE A 65 1.08 4.15 3.88
N LEU A 66 0.94 2.85 4.18
CA LEU A 66 0.82 1.81 3.17
C LEU A 66 -0.65 1.58 2.82
N ILE A 67 -0.98 1.62 1.53
CA ILE A 67 -2.32 1.37 1.02
C ILE A 67 -2.40 -0.10 0.61
N LYS A 68 -3.02 -0.91 1.46
CA LYS A 68 -3.18 -2.37 1.23
C LYS A 68 -4.53 -2.74 0.63
N GLU A 69 -5.55 -1.90 0.80
CA GLU A 69 -6.91 -2.14 0.34
C GLU A 69 -7.25 -1.32 -0.91
N LYS A 70 -8.17 -1.85 -1.75
CA LYS A 70 -8.64 -1.15 -2.96
C LYS A 70 -9.40 0.15 -2.65
N LYS A 71 -9.78 0.38 -1.40
CA LYS A 71 -10.51 1.57 -0.96
C LYS A 71 -10.08 1.89 0.46
N VAL A 72 -9.54 3.09 0.67
CA VAL A 72 -9.10 3.56 1.99
C VAL A 72 -9.60 4.97 2.24
N ILE A 73 -10.04 5.24 3.45
CA ILE A 73 -10.44 6.56 3.94
C ILE A 73 -9.26 7.21 4.64
N PHE A 74 -9.01 8.48 4.30
CA PHE A 74 -8.01 9.29 4.97
C PHE A 74 -8.67 10.46 5.72
N GLY A 75 -8.06 10.83 6.84
CA GLY A 75 -8.51 11.97 7.63
C GLY A 75 -7.87 11.99 9.00
N ARG A 76 -8.50 12.66 9.95
CA ARG A 76 -8.01 12.75 11.33
C ARG A 76 -8.67 11.73 12.24
N SER A 77 -7.89 10.99 13.02
CA SER A 77 -8.44 10.18 14.11
C SER A 77 -9.13 10.99 15.19
N SER A 78 -10.03 10.32 15.90
CA SER A 78 -10.66 10.79 17.12
C SER A 78 -11.05 9.58 17.95
N PHE A 79 -11.39 9.80 19.22
CA PHE A 79 -11.82 8.73 20.12
C PHE A 79 -12.95 7.84 19.55
N VAL A 80 -13.82 8.40 18.70
CA VAL A 80 -14.99 7.70 18.12
C VAL A 80 -14.79 7.26 16.68
N TYR A 81 -13.70 7.64 16.04
CA TYR A 81 -13.50 7.40 14.61
C TYR A 81 -12.03 7.28 14.26
N GLN A 82 -11.67 6.15 13.66
CA GLN A 82 -10.32 5.86 13.18
C GLN A 82 -10.38 5.68 11.65
N PRO A 83 -9.80 6.59 10.86
CA PRO A 83 -9.65 6.39 9.42
C PRO A 83 -8.59 5.32 9.13
N ASP A 84 -8.63 4.72 7.94
CA ASP A 84 -7.61 3.76 7.47
C ASP A 84 -6.23 4.44 7.37
N ILE A 85 -6.23 5.72 6.99
CA ILE A 85 -5.05 6.58 6.93
C ILE A 85 -5.25 7.76 7.88
N ASP A 86 -4.55 7.71 9.03
CA ASP A 86 -4.62 8.76 10.04
C ASP A 86 -3.58 9.87 9.81
N LEU A 87 -4.05 10.97 9.21
CA LEU A 87 -3.26 12.17 8.97
C LEU A 87 -2.92 12.93 10.25
N SER A 88 -3.48 12.57 11.41
CA SER A 88 -3.07 13.17 12.68
C SER A 88 -1.60 12.87 13.04
N MET A 89 -1.05 11.78 12.51
CA MET A 89 0.32 11.33 12.73
C MET A 89 1.38 12.28 12.11
N GLU A 90 1.00 13.10 11.12
CA GLU A 90 1.87 14.14 10.54
C GLU A 90 1.96 15.40 11.43
N GLY A 91 1.10 15.50 12.44
CA GLY A 91 0.97 16.64 13.35
C GLY A 91 -0.03 17.70 12.86
N GLY A 92 -0.44 18.59 13.77
CA GLY A 92 -1.19 19.80 13.42
C GLY A 92 -2.60 19.60 12.80
N SER A 93 -3.25 18.45 12.97
CA SER A 93 -4.43 18.04 12.19
C SER A 93 -5.76 18.74 12.53
N ALA A 94 -5.78 19.84 13.28
CA ALA A 94 -7.01 20.50 13.72
C ALA A 94 -7.97 20.86 12.56
N ARG A 95 -7.40 21.19 11.39
CA ARG A 95 -8.12 21.58 10.16
C ARG A 95 -8.44 20.40 9.23
N ILE A 96 -8.11 19.19 9.63
CA ILE A 96 -8.35 17.97 8.85
C ILE A 96 -9.62 17.32 9.40
N SER A 97 -10.62 17.18 8.52
CA SER A 97 -11.84 16.44 8.84
C SER A 97 -11.55 14.97 9.15
N ARG A 98 -12.38 14.37 10.01
CA ARG A 98 -12.22 12.96 10.42
C ARG A 98 -12.32 11.99 9.25
N CYS A 99 -13.31 12.21 8.38
CA CYS A 99 -13.42 11.58 7.07
C CYS A 99 -13.13 12.66 6.02
N HIS A 100 -11.86 12.87 5.70
CA HIS A 100 -11.45 13.98 4.82
C HIS A 100 -11.66 13.60 3.35
N GLY A 101 -11.38 12.36 3.01
CA GLY A 101 -11.55 11.86 1.66
C GLY A 101 -11.23 10.39 1.55
N GLN A 102 -11.14 9.92 0.32
CA GLN A 102 -10.92 8.53 -0.01
C GLN A 102 -9.93 8.39 -1.14
N ILE A 103 -9.10 7.35 -1.06
CA ILE A 103 -8.34 6.85 -2.19
C ILE A 103 -8.93 5.49 -2.58
N ARG A 104 -9.25 5.31 -3.85
CA ARG A 104 -9.80 4.06 -4.39
C ARG A 104 -9.05 3.62 -5.64
N LEU A 105 -8.85 2.32 -5.78
CA LEU A 105 -8.31 1.66 -6.96
C LEU A 105 -9.47 1.18 -7.84
N SER A 106 -9.53 1.66 -9.09
CA SER A 106 -10.45 1.14 -10.11
C SER A 106 -10.03 -0.26 -10.55
N LYS A 107 -10.96 -0.98 -11.20
CA LYS A 107 -10.66 -2.26 -11.86
C LYS A 107 -9.59 -2.13 -12.94
N ASP A 108 -9.50 -0.95 -13.56
CA ASP A 108 -8.52 -0.64 -14.62
C ASP A 108 -7.11 -0.33 -14.07
N GLY A 109 -6.88 -0.47 -12.76
CA GLY A 109 -5.58 -0.16 -12.14
C GLY A 109 -5.36 1.33 -11.86
N ILE A 110 -6.38 2.16 -12.07
CA ILE A 110 -6.31 3.61 -11.92
C ILE A 110 -6.73 4.01 -10.49
N PHE A 111 -5.89 4.78 -9.81
CA PHE A 111 -6.23 5.37 -8.52
C PHE A 111 -7.03 6.66 -8.68
N TRP A 112 -8.00 6.83 -7.81
CA TRP A 112 -8.83 8.02 -7.71
C TRP A 112 -8.77 8.56 -6.29
N LEU A 113 -8.69 9.87 -6.15
CA LEU A 113 -8.81 10.58 -4.88
C LEU A 113 -10.12 11.37 -4.90
N GLY A 114 -11.00 11.10 -3.93
CA GLY A 114 -12.21 11.88 -3.68
C GLY A 114 -12.06 12.74 -2.44
N ASN A 115 -12.54 13.98 -2.49
CA ASN A 115 -12.58 14.89 -1.34
C ASN A 115 -14.00 14.93 -0.76
N PHE A 116 -14.16 14.55 0.51
CA PHE A 116 -15.45 14.58 1.21
C PHE A 116 -15.54 15.72 2.23
N SER A 117 -14.48 16.51 2.36
CA SER A 117 -14.39 17.57 3.36
C SER A 117 -14.75 18.93 2.78
N SER A 118 -15.11 19.88 3.63
CA SER A 118 -15.27 21.30 3.25
C SER A 118 -13.94 21.99 2.93
N HIS A 119 -12.80 21.34 3.18
CA HIS A 119 -11.48 21.88 2.92
C HIS A 119 -10.95 21.36 1.58
N THR A 120 -10.33 22.26 0.80
CA THR A 120 -9.76 21.90 -0.49
C THR A 120 -8.55 20.99 -0.32
N VAL A 121 -8.52 19.91 -1.09
CA VAL A 121 -7.33 19.08 -1.30
C VAL A 121 -6.66 19.56 -2.58
N TYR A 122 -5.33 19.65 -2.61
CA TYR A 122 -4.63 19.98 -3.86
C TYR A 122 -3.84 18.76 -4.35
N VAL A 123 -4.03 18.40 -5.61
CA VAL A 123 -3.28 17.32 -6.29
C VAL A 123 -2.45 17.93 -7.41
N ASP A 124 -1.13 17.85 -7.28
CA ASP A 124 -0.15 18.50 -8.17
C ASP A 124 -0.38 20.01 -8.35
N GLY A 125 -0.92 20.64 -7.30
CA GLY A 125 -1.26 22.07 -7.28
C GLY A 125 -2.65 22.40 -7.83
N ASN A 126 -3.41 21.43 -8.32
CA ASN A 126 -4.79 21.64 -8.76
C ASN A 126 -5.76 21.44 -7.59
N PRO A 127 -6.67 22.39 -7.32
CA PRO A 127 -7.65 22.27 -6.24
C PRO A 127 -8.73 21.24 -6.59
N ILE A 128 -9.05 20.38 -5.62
CA ILE A 128 -10.14 19.41 -5.62
C ILE A 128 -11.13 19.83 -4.54
N LEU A 129 -12.31 20.27 -4.95
CA LEU A 129 -13.36 20.77 -4.07
C LEU A 129 -14.12 19.62 -3.41
N THR A 130 -15.02 19.96 -2.50
CA THR A 130 -15.90 18.99 -1.84
C THR A 130 -16.72 18.23 -2.87
N ASP A 131 -16.83 16.92 -2.68
CA ASP A 131 -17.53 15.97 -3.53
C ASP A 131 -16.95 15.84 -4.96
N GLU A 132 -15.76 16.40 -5.22
CA GLU A 132 -15.01 16.16 -6.44
C GLU A 132 -14.03 14.98 -6.29
N GLU A 133 -13.75 14.33 -7.42
CA GLU A 133 -12.73 13.30 -7.52
C GLU A 133 -11.74 13.59 -8.65
N VAL A 134 -10.52 13.10 -8.49
CA VAL A 134 -9.44 13.25 -9.48
C VAL A 134 -8.65 11.95 -9.61
N GLU A 135 -8.16 11.69 -10.81
CA GLU A 135 -7.18 10.65 -11.05
C GLU A 135 -5.88 10.98 -10.28
N LEU A 136 -5.45 10.05 -9.43
CA LEU A 136 -4.25 10.17 -8.64
C LEU A 136 -3.10 9.42 -9.32
N LYS A 137 -2.23 10.18 -9.99
CA LYS A 137 -1.11 9.65 -10.75
C LYS A 137 0.04 9.24 -9.84
N ASP A 138 0.83 8.28 -10.30
CA ASP A 138 2.09 7.94 -9.64
C ASP A 138 2.99 9.17 -9.49
N LEU A 139 3.63 9.29 -8.33
CA LEU A 139 4.44 10.44 -7.88
C LEU A 139 3.65 11.75 -7.70
N ALA A 140 2.30 11.70 -7.70
CA ALA A 140 1.50 12.88 -7.44
C ALA A 140 1.78 13.46 -6.05
N THR A 141 1.76 14.78 -5.95
CA THR A 141 1.86 15.50 -4.68
C THR A 141 0.47 15.88 -4.20
N ILE A 142 0.12 15.46 -2.99
CA ILE A 142 -1.15 15.77 -2.34
C ILE A 142 -0.88 16.77 -1.22
N LEU A 143 -1.58 17.89 -1.22
CA LEU A 143 -1.53 18.90 -0.15
C LEU A 143 -2.90 19.01 0.51
N ILE A 144 -2.92 18.79 1.82
CA ILE A 144 -4.11 18.90 2.68
C ILE A 144 -3.73 19.82 3.84
N ASP A 145 -4.30 21.03 3.85
CA ASP A 145 -3.90 22.10 4.78
C ASP A 145 -2.38 22.38 4.73
N HIS A 146 -1.62 21.95 5.73
CA HIS A 146 -0.16 22.09 5.78
C HIS A 146 0.59 20.77 5.57
N ILE A 147 -0.12 19.65 5.43
CA ILE A 147 0.47 18.32 5.19
C ILE A 147 0.68 18.13 3.70
N THR A 148 1.91 17.81 3.31
CA THR A 148 2.26 17.42 1.95
C THR A 148 2.64 15.95 1.91
N LEU A 149 1.92 15.16 1.12
CA LEU A 149 2.15 13.74 0.90
C LEU A 149 2.59 13.50 -0.54
N ARG A 150 3.51 12.57 -0.76
CA ARG A 150 3.80 12.00 -2.08
C ARG A 150 3.09 10.67 -2.20
N PHE A 151 2.40 10.46 -3.32
CA PHE A 151 1.78 9.19 -3.66
C PHE A 151 2.72 8.37 -4.54
N ASP A 152 2.97 7.12 -4.17
CA ASP A 152 3.83 6.18 -4.91
C ASP A 152 3.07 4.88 -5.19
N VAL A 153 3.00 4.45 -6.45
CA VAL A 153 2.25 3.25 -6.88
C VAL A 153 3.19 2.05 -7.01
N ASN A 154 2.72 0.88 -6.55
CA ASN A 154 3.37 -0.40 -6.83
C ASN A 154 2.80 -0.98 -8.13
N HIS A 155 3.33 -0.52 -9.28
CA HIS A 155 2.83 -0.91 -10.60
C HIS A 155 2.85 -2.42 -10.83
N ASP A 156 3.94 -3.10 -10.45
CA ASP A 156 4.06 -4.56 -10.64
C ASP A 156 2.91 -5.33 -9.97
N TYR A 157 2.52 -4.91 -8.76
CA TYR A 157 1.45 -5.57 -8.03
C TYR A 157 0.05 -5.17 -8.52
N VAL A 158 -0.14 -3.89 -8.85
CA VAL A 158 -1.41 -3.39 -9.40
C VAL A 158 -1.70 -4.05 -10.75
N ASP A 159 -0.71 -4.14 -11.63
CA ASP A 159 -0.84 -4.77 -12.96
C ASP A 159 -1.16 -6.27 -12.85
N TRP A 160 -0.52 -6.96 -11.90
CA TRP A 160 -0.82 -8.37 -11.59
C TRP A 160 -2.26 -8.54 -11.10
N LEU A 161 -2.72 -7.66 -10.20
CA LEU A 161 -4.06 -7.72 -9.64
C LEU A 161 -5.13 -7.47 -10.71
N CYS A 162 -4.93 -6.47 -11.55
CA CYS A 162 -5.82 -6.16 -12.67
C CYS A 162 -5.89 -7.32 -13.66
N SER A 163 -4.76 -7.98 -13.95
CA SER A 163 -4.74 -9.15 -14.86
C SER A 163 -5.57 -10.32 -14.33
N ASN A 164 -5.59 -10.53 -13.01
CA ASN A 164 -6.35 -11.62 -12.38
C ASN A 164 -7.86 -11.34 -12.31
N ASP A 165 -8.26 -10.08 -12.04
CA ASP A 165 -9.66 -9.67 -12.00
C ASP A 165 -10.36 -9.89 -13.37
N ASN A 166 -9.62 -9.84 -14.47
CA ASN A 166 -10.11 -10.05 -15.84
C ASN A 166 -10.38 -11.53 -16.18
N THR A 167 -9.77 -12.46 -15.44
CA THR A 167 -9.85 -13.89 -15.74
C THR A 167 -11.13 -14.52 -15.16
N THR A 168 -11.62 -14.02 -14.04
CA THR A 168 -12.85 -14.51 -13.40
C THR A 168 -14.11 -14.18 -14.21
N THR A 169 -14.11 -13.10 -15.01
CA THR A 169 -15.27 -12.72 -15.84
C THR A 169 -15.46 -13.57 -17.10
N ASN A 170 -14.47 -14.38 -17.50
CA ASN A 170 -14.57 -15.23 -18.69
C ASN A 170 -14.92 -16.71 -18.40
N ILE A 171 -15.10 -17.11 -17.13
CA ILE A 171 -15.42 -18.51 -16.77
C ILE A 171 -16.94 -18.75 -16.62
N THR A 172 -17.78 -17.71 -16.68
CA THR A 172 -19.26 -17.85 -16.55
C THR A 172 -20.03 -17.42 -17.81
N SER A 173 -19.50 -17.71 -18.99
CA SER A 173 -20.27 -17.64 -20.23
C SER A 173 -20.00 -18.83 -21.15
N CYS A 174 -20.49 -20.01 -20.76
CA CYS A 174 -20.93 -20.99 -21.73
C CYS A 174 -22.29 -21.54 -21.33
N SER A 175 -23.28 -21.05 -22.08
CA SER A 175 -24.66 -21.45 -22.07
C SER A 175 -24.79 -22.96 -22.31
N SER A 176 -25.67 -23.57 -21.53
CA SER A 176 -26.32 -24.83 -21.81
C SER A 176 -26.91 -24.85 -23.22
N SER A 177 -26.30 -25.65 -24.10
CA SER A 177 -26.98 -26.25 -25.25
C SER A 177 -26.47 -27.67 -25.40
N GLY A 178 -27.33 -28.62 -25.04
CA GLY A 178 -27.05 -30.04 -25.15
C GLY A 178 -26.84 -30.46 -26.60
N SER A 179 -25.95 -31.43 -26.78
CA SER A 179 -26.03 -32.43 -27.84
C SER A 179 -25.18 -33.62 -27.44
N SER A 180 -25.86 -34.74 -27.29
CA SER A 180 -25.36 -36.09 -27.12
C SER A 180 -24.40 -36.50 -28.24
N SER A 181 -23.25 -37.10 -27.90
CA SER A 181 -22.63 -38.10 -28.77
C SER A 181 -21.75 -39.04 -27.95
N SER A 182 -22.18 -40.29 -27.93
CA SER A 182 -21.49 -41.47 -27.44
C SER A 182 -20.20 -41.74 -28.22
N TYR A 183 -19.11 -42.05 -27.51
CA TYR A 183 -18.03 -42.86 -28.05
C TYR A 183 -17.61 -43.90 -27.00
N THR A 184 -17.80 -45.15 -27.38
CA THR A 184 -17.33 -46.38 -26.74
C THR A 184 -15.85 -46.56 -27.01
N ASN A 185 -15.08 -47.06 -26.03
CA ASN A 185 -13.94 -47.93 -26.30
C ASN A 185 -13.78 -48.93 -25.15
N ASN A 186 -13.88 -50.21 -25.51
CA ASN A 186 -13.59 -51.38 -24.70
C ASN A 186 -12.11 -51.78 -24.83
N ASP A 187 -11.69 -52.63 -23.89
CA ASP A 187 -10.52 -53.54 -23.88
C ASP A 187 -9.13 -52.91 -23.62
N LYS A 188 -8.25 -53.43 -22.77
CA LYS A 188 -8.08 -54.83 -22.28
C LYS A 188 -7.16 -54.88 -21.05
N SER A 189 -7.31 -55.99 -20.31
CA SER A 189 -6.68 -56.45 -19.05
C SER A 189 -5.16 -56.61 -19.00
N HIS A 190 -4.57 -56.52 -17.80
CA HIS A 190 -3.93 -57.62 -16.99
C HIS A 190 -3.23 -56.98 -15.75
N LYS A 191 -3.55 -57.38 -14.51
CA LYS A 191 -2.85 -58.39 -13.65
C LYS A 191 -1.39 -58.02 -13.34
N ASP A 192 -0.82 -58.10 -12.14
CA ASP A 192 -1.19 -58.57 -10.80
C ASP A 192 -0.10 -58.00 -9.83
N ASP A 193 -0.34 -58.16 -8.53
CA ASP A 193 0.66 -58.44 -7.48
C ASP A 193 1.04 -57.41 -6.39
N HIS A 194 0.81 -57.92 -5.17
CA HIS A 194 1.19 -57.53 -3.83
C HIS A 194 2.69 -57.24 -3.60
N HIS A 195 3.01 -56.28 -2.73
CA HIS A 195 3.84 -56.57 -1.54
C HIS A 195 3.71 -55.52 -0.41
N LYS A 196 4.07 -55.99 0.78
CA LYS A 196 3.80 -55.56 2.15
C LYS A 196 4.64 -54.38 2.67
N ASP A 197 4.09 -53.78 3.73
CA ASP A 197 4.69 -53.33 5.01
C ASP A 197 6.11 -52.77 5.02
N ASN A 198 6.27 -51.57 5.59
CA ASN A 198 7.08 -51.40 6.80
C ASN A 198 6.74 -50.10 7.54
N LYS A 199 6.42 -50.26 8.82
CA LYS A 199 6.49 -49.24 9.87
C LYS A 199 7.96 -48.90 10.13
N GLU A 200 8.24 -47.64 10.45
CA GLU A 200 9.22 -47.31 11.47
C GLU A 200 8.87 -45.96 12.12
N ASP A 201 8.55 -46.06 13.41
CA ASP A 201 8.36 -44.98 14.36
C ASP A 201 9.72 -44.34 14.68
N ILE A 202 9.81 -43.02 14.70
CA ILE A 202 10.89 -42.33 15.44
C ILE A 202 10.28 -41.18 16.22
N SER A 203 10.04 -41.47 17.50
CA SER A 203 9.84 -40.49 18.56
C SER A 203 11.14 -39.74 18.81
N ASN A 204 11.07 -38.42 19.00
CA ASN A 204 12.09 -37.66 19.71
C ASN A 204 11.40 -36.53 20.47
N GLY A 205 11.17 -36.79 21.76
CA GLY A 205 10.77 -35.79 22.74
C GLY A 205 11.99 -34.95 23.14
N ILE A 206 11.79 -33.64 23.22
CA ILE A 206 12.71 -32.73 23.88
C ILE A 206 11.92 -32.08 25.02
N LYS A 207 12.28 -32.45 26.25
CA LYS A 207 11.92 -31.75 27.49
C LYS A 207 12.63 -30.40 27.50
N LEU A 208 11.90 -29.30 27.68
CA LEU A 208 12.47 -28.09 28.27
C LEU A 208 12.12 -28.07 29.76
N VAL A 209 13.17 -27.86 30.54
CA VAL A 209 13.18 -27.78 32.00
C VAL A 209 13.07 -26.30 32.37
N ASP A 210 12.24 -26.01 33.36
CA ASP A 210 12.07 -24.71 33.97
C ASP A 210 13.39 -24.17 34.54
N SER A 211 13.58 -22.85 34.44
CA SER A 211 14.64 -22.13 35.14
C SER A 211 14.08 -20.80 35.62
N GLU A 212 13.56 -20.81 36.84
CA GLU A 212 13.40 -19.61 37.66
C GLU A 212 14.77 -19.02 37.96
N SER A 213 14.91 -17.69 37.83
CA SER A 213 15.98 -16.96 38.50
C SER A 213 15.43 -15.66 39.08
N GLU A 214 15.37 -15.65 40.42
CA GLU A 214 15.19 -14.48 41.27
C GLU A 214 16.21 -13.37 40.94
N VAL A 215 15.78 -12.11 40.95
CA VAL A 215 16.68 -10.98 41.23
C VAL A 215 16.07 -10.15 42.35
N LYS A 216 16.77 -10.20 43.49
CA LYS A 216 16.55 -9.38 44.68
C LYS A 216 16.89 -7.91 44.42
N THR A 217 16.14 -7.11 45.15
CA THR A 217 16.23 -5.67 45.42
C THR A 217 17.64 -5.16 45.78
N SER A 218 17.93 -3.92 45.37
CA SER A 218 18.90 -3.04 46.02
C SER A 218 18.39 -1.60 45.93
N GLN A 219 17.97 -1.08 47.08
CA GLN A 219 17.65 0.32 47.35
C GLN A 219 18.95 1.14 47.40
N LEU A 220 18.91 2.36 46.87
CA LEU A 220 19.89 3.42 47.16
C LEU A 220 19.18 4.49 48.00
N SER A 221 19.52 4.51 49.29
CA SER A 221 19.59 5.68 50.17
C SER A 221 20.80 5.51 51.06
#